data_AF-A0A538PLJ4-F1
#
_entry.id   AF-A0A538PLJ4-F1
#
_cell.length_a   1.000
_cell.length_b   1.000
_cell.length_c   1.000
_cell.angle_alpha   90.00
_cell.angle_beta   90.00
_cell.angle_gamma   90.00
#
_symmetry.space_group_name_H-M   'P 1'
#
loop_
_entity.id
_entity.type
_entity.pdbx_description
1 polymer ?
#
loop_
_entity_poly.entity_id
_entity_poly.type
_entity_poly.pdbx_seq_one_letter_code
_entity_poly.pdbx_strand_id
1 'polypeptide(L)'
;MAASVPVKLAIWGERAPGGSFDEARLATDLAAIVDDHIARFGAVPFTHYTFLVMLAHDAYGGLEHRASSVNLYHPYFGASRKHYEGLLDKVLDDWARLMAIPGRRRQSLEAASFDAWIKLYKPDESNLNTTVSYYLKGGLTMLALDLQIRRRTEGARSLDDVLRLLWQRYGATATPHPDQLQPVFEEATGLALGDVFDRQVRGTDDPELVEELRHVGLELRTSSDPAQTGDSASAVWLGATIGGGKVTGVFDDSPAQAAGLSPGDEIIALDGFRVTAEADLRSLAGALRPGDRIELAVFRRARLLRLPVRLGAAPATRYEIAGVADPGMAAARYHAWLGEAHPGSQTLATVTTTARWV
;
A
#
# COMPACT_ATOMS: atom_id res chain seq x y z
N MET A 1 31.27 -20.55 0.23
CA MET A 1 30.51 -19.49 -0.45
C MET A 1 29.73 -20.15 -1.57
N ALA A 2 28.41 -19.95 -1.63
CA ALA A 2 27.66 -20.31 -2.84
C ALA A 2 28.26 -19.53 -4.02
N ALA A 3 28.40 -20.15 -5.19
CA ALA A 3 28.86 -19.44 -6.38
C ALA A 3 27.86 -18.32 -6.70
N SER A 4 28.36 -17.11 -6.99
CA SER A 4 27.48 -16.01 -7.40
C SER A 4 26.76 -16.39 -8.70
N VAL A 5 25.48 -16.02 -8.79
CA VAL A 5 24.68 -16.29 -9.98
C VAL A 5 24.87 -15.13 -10.96
N PRO A 6 25.30 -15.37 -12.20
CA PRO A 6 25.41 -14.32 -13.20
C PRO A 6 24.07 -13.59 -13.41
N VAL A 7 24.05 -12.29 -13.13
CA VAL A 7 22.92 -11.40 -13.39
C VAL A 7 23.15 -10.65 -14.70
N LYS A 8 22.11 -10.61 -15.54
CA LYS A 8 22.09 -9.86 -16.80
C LYS A 8 20.98 -8.83 -16.76
N LEU A 9 21.25 -7.66 -17.32
CA LEU A 9 20.28 -6.59 -17.52
C LEU A 9 20.15 -6.33 -19.02
N ALA A 10 18.93 -6.40 -19.55
CA ALA A 10 18.64 -6.05 -20.94
C ALA A 10 17.54 -4.98 -20.96
N ILE A 11 17.81 -3.86 -21.61
CA ILE A 11 16.91 -2.70 -21.63
C ILE A 11 16.46 -2.44 -23.06
N TRP A 12 15.16 -2.24 -23.26
CA TRP A 12 14.54 -1.88 -24.52
C TRP A 12 13.61 -0.68 -24.34
N GLY A 13 13.59 0.25 -25.29
CA GLY A 13 12.77 1.48 -25.25
C GLY A 13 13.61 2.76 -25.14
N GLU A 14 12.98 3.90 -25.46
CA GLU A 14 13.64 5.20 -25.47
C GLU A 14 13.80 5.75 -24.05
N ARG A 15 14.96 6.31 -23.74
CA ARG A 15 15.23 7.01 -22.49
C ARG A 15 14.84 8.47 -22.63
N ALA A 16 14.14 9.00 -21.64
CA ALA A 16 13.80 10.41 -21.67
C ALA A 16 15.05 11.28 -21.42
N PRO A 17 15.14 12.50 -22.00
CA PRO A 17 16.22 13.43 -21.70
C PRO A 17 16.32 13.72 -20.19
N GLY A 18 17.50 13.50 -19.60
CA GLY A 18 17.73 13.61 -18.15
C GLY A 18 17.27 12.38 -17.34
N GLY A 19 16.53 11.45 -17.95
CA GLY A 19 16.26 10.12 -17.43
C GLY A 19 17.36 9.15 -17.84
N SER A 20 18.38 9.00 -17.00
CA SER A 20 19.37 7.93 -17.15
C SER A 20 19.64 7.34 -15.78
N PHE A 21 19.04 6.18 -15.49
CA PHE A 21 19.61 5.35 -14.45
C PHE A 21 20.98 4.86 -14.94
N ASP A 22 21.96 4.89 -14.05
CA ASP A 22 23.28 4.32 -14.30
C ASP A 22 23.12 2.80 -14.42
N GLU A 23 23.28 2.26 -15.63
CA GLU A 23 23.12 0.83 -15.91
C GLU A 23 24.11 -0.04 -15.14
N ALA A 24 25.35 0.44 -15.00
CA ALA A 24 26.39 -0.30 -14.30
C ALA A 24 26.04 -0.36 -12.80
N ARG A 25 25.58 0.76 -12.24
CA ARG A 25 25.07 0.80 -10.88
C ARG A 25 23.82 -0.06 -10.71
N LEU A 26 22.81 0.06 -11.60
CA LEU A 26 21.59 -0.75 -11.51
C LEU A 26 21.91 -2.24 -11.59
N ALA A 27 22.80 -2.66 -12.50
CA ALA A 27 23.25 -4.04 -12.58
C ALA A 27 23.97 -4.48 -11.29
N THR A 28 24.78 -3.61 -10.70
CA THR A 28 25.48 -3.87 -9.42
C THR A 28 24.48 -4.02 -8.27
N ASP A 29 23.52 -3.10 -8.16
CA ASP A 29 22.50 -3.11 -7.11
C ASP A 29 21.58 -4.34 -7.27
N LEU A 30 21.17 -4.69 -8.49
CA LEU A 30 20.38 -5.91 -8.76
C LEU A 30 21.17 -7.19 -8.45
N ALA A 31 22.47 -7.23 -8.78
CA ALA A 31 23.33 -8.36 -8.42
C ALA A 31 23.42 -8.52 -6.90
N ALA A 32 23.59 -7.42 -6.16
CA ALA A 32 23.61 -7.45 -4.70
C ALA A 32 22.28 -7.94 -4.10
N ILE A 33 21.14 -7.55 -4.68
CA ILE A 33 19.81 -8.03 -4.26
C ILE A 33 19.67 -9.54 -4.49
N VAL A 34 20.12 -10.03 -5.65
CA VAL A 34 20.10 -11.47 -5.97
C VAL A 34 21.00 -12.26 -5.03
N ASP A 35 22.22 -11.76 -4.77
CA ASP A 35 23.16 -12.40 -3.85
C ASP A 35 22.64 -12.43 -2.41
N ASP A 36 21.99 -11.35 -1.93
CA ASP A 36 21.33 -11.34 -0.62
C ASP A 36 20.17 -12.36 -0.55
N HIS A 37 19.35 -12.47 -1.60
CA HIS A 37 18.30 -13.50 -1.67
C HIS A 37 18.88 -14.92 -1.61
N ILE A 38 19.95 -15.19 -2.37
CA ILE A 38 20.64 -16.48 -2.34
C ILE A 38 21.21 -16.74 -0.94
N ALA A 39 21.80 -15.74 -0.29
CA ALA A 39 22.33 -15.87 1.06
C ALA A 39 21.23 -16.22 2.08
N ARG A 40 20.03 -15.65 1.93
CA ARG A 40 18.89 -15.88 2.84
C ARG A 40 18.21 -17.23 2.63
N PHE A 41 18.01 -17.65 1.38
CA PHE A 41 17.18 -18.81 1.04
C PHE A 41 17.98 -20.04 0.61
N GLY A 42 19.26 -19.88 0.28
CA GLY A 42 20.14 -20.95 -0.17
C GLY A 42 20.10 -21.14 -1.69
N ALA A 43 20.03 -22.41 -2.13
CA ALA A 43 20.11 -22.74 -3.55
C ALA A 43 18.92 -22.18 -4.34
N VAL A 44 19.20 -21.65 -5.54
CA VAL A 44 18.18 -21.13 -6.48
C VAL A 44 17.97 -22.09 -7.66
N PRO A 45 16.78 -22.10 -8.29
CA PRO A 45 16.42 -23.07 -9.33
C PRO A 45 16.92 -22.69 -10.74
N PHE A 46 17.92 -21.80 -10.81
CA PHE A 46 18.47 -21.20 -12.02
C PHE A 46 19.99 -21.02 -11.92
N THR A 47 20.66 -21.04 -13.08
CA THR A 47 22.13 -20.86 -13.18
C THR A 47 22.54 -19.45 -13.60
N HIS A 48 21.56 -18.60 -13.92
CA HIS A 48 21.69 -17.19 -14.26
C HIS A 48 20.33 -16.53 -14.05
N TYR A 49 20.28 -15.20 -13.97
CA TYR A 49 19.02 -14.46 -13.93
C TYR A 49 19.09 -13.24 -14.86
N THR A 50 18.06 -13.03 -15.69
CA THR A 50 18.00 -11.90 -16.63
C THR A 50 16.84 -10.96 -16.32
N PHE A 51 17.14 -9.71 -15.99
CA PHE A 51 16.15 -8.64 -15.90
C PHE A 51 15.93 -8.03 -17.27
N LEU A 52 14.77 -8.29 -17.88
CA LEU A 52 14.32 -7.65 -19.11
C LEU A 52 13.54 -6.40 -18.72
N VAL A 53 14.00 -5.21 -19.12
CA VAL A 53 13.40 -3.92 -18.80
C VAL A 53 12.91 -3.26 -20.07
N MET A 54 11.61 -2.99 -20.14
CA MET A 54 10.95 -2.26 -21.20
C MET A 54 10.58 -0.87 -20.72
N LEU A 55 11.02 0.16 -21.44
CA LEU A 55 10.73 1.57 -21.14
C LEU A 55 9.61 2.07 -22.04
N ALA A 56 8.49 2.49 -21.44
CA ALA A 56 7.35 3.06 -22.15
C ALA A 56 6.62 4.11 -21.30
N HIS A 57 6.07 5.14 -21.94
CA HIS A 57 5.26 6.15 -21.25
C HIS A 57 4.02 5.50 -20.60
N ASP A 58 3.64 6.01 -19.43
CA ASP A 58 2.52 5.52 -18.61
C ASP A 58 2.56 4.01 -18.27
N ALA A 59 3.77 3.46 -18.18
CA ALA A 59 3.97 2.03 -18.06
C ALA A 59 4.54 1.65 -16.68
N TYR A 60 3.88 0.69 -16.01
CA TYR A 60 4.34 0.07 -14.78
C TYR A 60 3.82 -1.37 -14.71
N GLY A 61 4.70 -2.32 -14.44
CA GLY A 61 4.32 -3.72 -14.23
C GLY A 61 5.51 -4.66 -14.29
N GLY A 62 5.30 -5.89 -13.86
CA GLY A 62 6.32 -6.93 -13.91
C GLY A 62 5.67 -8.31 -14.04
N LEU A 63 6.38 -9.22 -14.70
CA LEU A 63 6.05 -10.63 -14.77
C LEU A 63 7.30 -11.46 -14.50
N GLU A 64 7.21 -12.31 -13.49
CA GLU A 64 8.26 -13.22 -13.07
C GLU A 64 8.32 -14.48 -13.97
N HIS A 65 9.54 -14.93 -14.24
CA HIS A 65 9.83 -16.20 -14.88
C HIS A 65 10.93 -16.93 -14.10
N ARG A 66 11.13 -18.23 -14.41
CA ARG A 66 12.06 -19.09 -13.67
C ARG A 66 13.50 -18.56 -13.59
N ALA A 67 14.00 -17.93 -14.65
CA ALA A 67 15.38 -17.41 -14.74
C ALA A 67 15.44 -16.00 -15.34
N SER A 68 14.32 -15.29 -15.31
CA SER A 68 14.21 -13.93 -15.80
C SER A 68 12.99 -13.22 -15.23
N SER A 69 12.89 -11.92 -15.47
CA SER A 69 11.65 -11.15 -15.31
C SER A 69 11.50 -10.20 -16.49
N VAL A 70 10.25 -9.93 -16.88
CA VAL A 70 9.90 -8.85 -17.81
C VAL A 70 9.30 -7.71 -17.00
N ASN A 71 9.95 -6.56 -17.02
CA ASN A 71 9.60 -5.41 -16.20
C ASN A 71 9.35 -4.21 -17.10
N LEU A 72 8.22 -3.56 -16.90
CA LEU A 72 7.76 -2.43 -17.69
C LEU A 72 7.77 -1.18 -16.81
N TYR A 73 8.48 -0.15 -17.23
CA TYR A 73 8.64 1.07 -16.44
C TYR A 73 8.58 2.34 -17.30
N HIS A 74 8.24 3.46 -16.67
CA HIS A 74 8.35 4.79 -17.29
C HIS A 74 9.82 5.10 -17.66
N PRO A 75 10.11 5.82 -18.78
CA PRO A 75 11.46 6.23 -19.17
C PRO A 75 12.29 7.05 -18.15
N TYR A 76 11.67 7.49 -17.06
CA TYR A 76 12.34 8.21 -15.94
C TYR A 76 12.58 7.30 -14.72
N PHE A 77 12.25 6.02 -14.82
CA PHE A 77 12.52 5.03 -13.79
C PHE A 77 14.00 5.04 -13.41
N GLY A 78 14.29 5.10 -12.11
CA GLY A 78 15.64 5.16 -11.59
C GLY A 78 16.44 6.44 -11.88
N ALA A 79 15.79 7.51 -12.37
CA ALA A 79 16.41 8.83 -12.55
C ALA A 79 16.82 9.49 -11.21
N SER A 80 16.38 8.94 -10.08
CA SER A 80 16.86 9.33 -8.76
C SER A 80 16.80 8.15 -7.80
N ARG A 81 17.70 8.15 -6.82
CA ARG A 81 17.76 7.16 -5.74
C ARG A 81 16.44 7.08 -4.96
N LYS A 82 15.74 8.22 -4.85
CA LYS A 82 14.42 8.37 -4.23
C LYS A 82 13.33 7.50 -4.87
N HIS A 83 13.45 7.09 -6.13
CA HIS A 83 12.47 6.20 -6.77
C HIS A 83 12.51 4.75 -6.26
N TYR A 84 13.53 4.37 -5.47
CA TYR A 84 13.68 3.03 -4.88
C TYR A 84 13.80 3.04 -3.35
N GLU A 85 13.95 4.22 -2.74
CA GLU A 85 14.17 4.36 -1.30
C GLU A 85 12.87 4.64 -0.58
N GLY A 86 12.70 4.00 0.58
CA GLY A 86 11.64 4.28 1.53
C GLY A 86 10.71 3.09 1.74
N LEU A 87 11.20 1.99 2.33
CA LEU A 87 10.32 0.94 2.87
C LEU A 87 9.22 1.57 3.72
N LEU A 88 9.58 2.50 4.60
CA LEU A 88 8.65 3.19 5.49
C LEU A 88 7.70 4.13 4.75
N ASP A 89 8.14 4.81 3.68
CA ASP A 89 7.26 5.61 2.83
C ASP A 89 6.22 4.72 2.15
N LYS A 90 6.65 3.57 1.58
CA LYS A 90 5.74 2.60 0.98
C LYS A 90 4.75 2.03 2.01
N VAL A 91 5.24 1.64 3.19
CA VAL A 91 4.39 1.12 4.27
C VAL A 91 3.35 2.15 4.68
N LEU A 92 3.75 3.42 4.77
CA LEU A 92 2.86 4.50 5.15
C LEU A 92 1.83 4.82 4.06
N ASP A 93 2.24 4.80 2.79
CA ASP A 93 1.35 4.95 1.63
C ASP A 93 0.31 3.82 1.58
N ASP A 94 0.76 2.58 1.73
CA ASP A 94 -0.11 1.41 1.78
C ASP A 94 -1.06 1.47 2.98
N TRP A 95 -0.56 1.87 4.15
CA TRP A 95 -1.38 2.02 5.35
C TRP A 95 -2.46 3.07 5.16
N ALA A 96 -2.12 4.25 4.65
CA ALA A 96 -3.07 5.31 4.37
C ALA A 96 -4.13 4.87 3.34
N ARG A 97 -3.72 4.16 2.28
CA ARG A 97 -4.64 3.59 1.28
C ARG A 97 -5.57 2.55 1.90
N LEU A 98 -5.04 1.63 2.71
CA LEU A 98 -5.82 0.60 3.38
C LEU A 98 -6.85 1.25 4.30
N MET A 99 -6.44 2.15 5.21
CA MET A 99 -7.36 2.77 6.17
C MET A 99 -8.54 3.48 5.51
N ALA A 100 -8.33 3.99 4.30
CA ALA A 100 -9.33 4.75 3.56
C ALA A 100 -10.38 3.89 2.83
N ILE A 101 -10.20 2.57 2.65
CA ILE A 101 -11.16 1.72 1.91
C ILE A 101 -12.10 0.93 2.86
N PRO A 102 -13.42 1.21 2.89
CA PRO A 102 -14.35 0.48 3.76
C PRO A 102 -14.36 -1.04 3.53
N GLY A 103 -14.12 -1.49 2.28
CA GLY A 103 -14.09 -2.91 1.92
C GLY A 103 -13.07 -3.74 2.71
N ARG A 104 -12.06 -3.13 3.33
CA ARG A 104 -11.07 -3.81 4.19
C ARG A 104 -11.69 -4.55 5.38
N ARG A 105 -12.89 -4.14 5.81
CA ARG A 105 -13.66 -4.73 6.91
C ARG A 105 -14.73 -5.71 6.43
N ARG A 106 -14.84 -5.93 5.12
CA ARG A 106 -15.86 -6.81 4.53
C ARG A 106 -15.29 -8.06 3.86
N GLN A 107 -14.09 -7.95 3.32
CA GLN A 107 -13.42 -9.05 2.65
C GLN A 107 -12.14 -9.44 3.41
N SER A 108 -11.98 -10.73 3.68
CA SER A 108 -10.75 -11.28 4.25
C SER A 108 -9.66 -11.41 3.19
N LEU A 109 -8.41 -11.67 3.60
CA LEU A 109 -7.32 -11.90 2.64
C LEU A 109 -7.53 -13.17 1.83
N GLU A 110 -7.96 -14.24 2.49
CA GLU A 110 -8.26 -15.51 1.84
C GLU A 110 -9.35 -15.34 0.77
N ALA A 111 -10.45 -14.65 1.11
CA ALA A 111 -11.52 -14.36 0.15
C ALA A 111 -11.05 -13.42 -0.97
N ALA A 112 -10.24 -12.40 -0.67
CA ALA A 112 -9.69 -11.50 -1.68
C ALA A 112 -8.81 -12.21 -2.70
N SER A 113 -8.03 -13.20 -2.26
CA SER A 113 -7.24 -14.06 -3.14
C SER A 113 -8.12 -14.99 -3.96
N PHE A 114 -9.09 -15.66 -3.33
CA PHE A 114 -10.02 -16.57 -4.01
C PHE A 114 -10.90 -15.85 -5.05
N ASP A 115 -11.32 -14.61 -4.80
CA ASP A 115 -12.19 -13.86 -5.72
C ASP A 115 -11.41 -12.97 -6.70
N ALA A 116 -10.08 -13.08 -6.77
CA ALA A 116 -9.24 -12.16 -7.54
C ALA A 116 -9.70 -12.00 -9.01
N TRP A 117 -10.09 -13.11 -9.65
CA TRP A 117 -10.58 -13.16 -11.04
C TRP A 117 -11.93 -12.48 -11.29
N ILE A 118 -12.73 -12.28 -10.23
CA ILE A 118 -14.03 -11.60 -10.33
C ILE A 118 -13.93 -10.17 -9.80
N LYS A 119 -13.27 -9.96 -8.67
CA LYS A 119 -13.33 -8.69 -7.93
C LYS A 119 -12.09 -7.83 -8.08
N LEU A 120 -10.89 -8.39 -8.11
CA LEU A 120 -9.68 -7.58 -8.27
C LEU A 120 -9.41 -7.22 -9.73
N TYR A 121 -9.50 -8.20 -10.65
CA TYR A 121 -9.19 -7.99 -12.06
C TYR A 121 -10.33 -7.40 -12.88
N LYS A 122 -11.54 -7.33 -12.32
CA LYS A 122 -12.71 -6.71 -12.96
C LYS A 122 -13.43 -5.80 -11.96
N PRO A 123 -12.78 -4.71 -11.53
CA PRO A 123 -13.36 -3.82 -10.53
C PRO A 123 -14.62 -3.14 -11.06
N ASP A 124 -15.62 -3.02 -10.20
CA ASP A 124 -16.85 -2.27 -10.41
C ASP A 124 -16.94 -1.11 -9.41
N GLU A 125 -17.97 -0.28 -9.54
CA GLU A 125 -18.14 0.91 -8.70
C GLU A 125 -18.33 0.61 -7.20
N SER A 126 -18.66 -0.63 -6.83
CA SER A 126 -18.80 -1.07 -5.44
C SER A 126 -17.49 -1.54 -4.81
N ASN A 127 -16.40 -1.69 -5.58
CA ASN A 127 -15.15 -2.26 -5.11
C ASN A 127 -14.57 -1.56 -3.88
N LEU A 128 -14.65 -0.22 -3.82
CA LEU A 128 -14.17 0.58 -2.69
C LEU A 128 -14.79 0.12 -1.35
N ASN A 129 -16.04 -0.32 -1.38
CA ASN A 129 -16.84 -0.62 -0.21
C ASN A 129 -16.96 -2.11 0.09
N THR A 130 -16.62 -2.99 -0.86
CA THR A 130 -16.88 -4.43 -0.76
C THR A 130 -15.64 -5.30 -0.85
N THR A 131 -14.51 -4.74 -1.31
CA THR A 131 -13.30 -5.52 -1.60
C THR A 131 -12.05 -4.92 -0.97
N VAL A 132 -10.99 -5.73 -0.89
CA VAL A 132 -9.65 -5.28 -0.57
C VAL A 132 -8.63 -5.98 -1.46
N SER A 133 -7.54 -5.29 -1.81
CA SER A 133 -6.43 -5.93 -2.53
C SER A 133 -5.66 -6.83 -1.57
N TYR A 134 -5.50 -8.11 -1.95
CA TYR A 134 -4.64 -9.04 -1.22
C TYR A 134 -3.16 -8.64 -1.29
N TYR A 135 -2.73 -7.86 -2.29
CA TYR A 135 -1.38 -7.25 -2.27
C TYR A 135 -1.28 -6.17 -1.20
N LEU A 136 -2.27 -5.27 -1.13
CA LEU A 136 -2.26 -4.13 -0.22
C LEU A 136 -2.37 -4.59 1.24
N LYS A 137 -3.47 -5.26 1.58
CA LYS A 137 -3.71 -5.73 2.96
C LYS A 137 -2.76 -6.88 3.30
N GLY A 138 -2.45 -7.76 2.35
CA GLY A 138 -1.55 -8.89 2.59
C GLY A 138 -0.12 -8.46 2.86
N GLY A 139 0.42 -7.49 2.11
CA GLY A 139 1.76 -6.95 2.37
C GLY A 139 1.89 -6.35 3.77
N LEU A 140 0.91 -5.54 4.19
CA LEU A 140 0.88 -4.97 5.55
C LEU A 140 0.67 -6.04 6.63
N THR A 141 -0.16 -7.06 6.37
CA THR A 141 -0.38 -8.19 7.29
C THR A 141 0.90 -9.01 7.47
N MET A 142 1.62 -9.29 6.39
CA MET A 142 2.89 -10.03 6.46
C MET A 142 3.98 -9.23 7.15
N LEU A 143 4.03 -7.90 6.95
CA LEU A 143 4.95 -7.04 7.70
C LEU A 143 4.64 -7.05 9.20
N ALA A 144 3.37 -6.88 9.58
CA ALA A 144 2.96 -6.94 10.98
C ALA A 144 3.29 -8.32 11.59
N LEU A 145 3.00 -9.40 10.86
CA LEU A 145 3.32 -10.76 11.29
C LEU A 145 4.83 -11.00 11.44
N ASP A 146 5.68 -10.50 10.54
CA ASP A 146 7.14 -10.60 10.69
C ASP A 146 7.62 -9.95 11.99
N LEU A 147 7.17 -8.72 12.27
CA LEU A 147 7.49 -8.00 13.50
C LEU A 147 6.94 -8.74 14.73
N GLN A 148 5.74 -9.30 14.65
CA GLN A 148 5.13 -10.08 15.71
C GLN A 148 5.90 -11.39 16.00
N ILE A 149 6.37 -12.09 14.97
CA ILE A 149 7.23 -13.27 15.10
C ILE A 149 8.54 -12.88 15.80
N ARG A 150 9.22 -11.83 15.32
CA ARG A 150 10.45 -11.32 15.94
C ARG A 150 10.23 -10.96 17.39
N ARG A 151 9.14 -10.25 17.71
CA ARG A 151 8.76 -9.91 19.09
C ARG A 151 8.58 -11.13 19.98
N ARG A 152 7.76 -12.10 19.53
CA ARG A 152 7.39 -13.28 20.32
C ARG A 152 8.51 -14.30 20.48
N THR A 153 9.54 -14.22 19.64
CA THR A 153 10.73 -15.07 19.68
C THR A 153 11.99 -14.32 20.11
N GLU A 154 11.87 -13.09 20.58
CA GLU A 154 13.00 -12.23 20.98
C GLU A 154 14.08 -12.10 19.87
N GLY A 155 13.65 -12.05 18.62
CA GLY A 155 14.51 -11.92 17.43
C GLY A 155 15.08 -13.24 16.93
N ALA A 156 14.77 -14.38 17.57
CA ALA A 156 15.30 -15.68 17.15
C ALA A 156 14.68 -16.19 15.85
N ARG A 157 13.46 -15.77 15.51
CA ARG A 157 12.75 -16.14 14.28
C ARG A 157 12.15 -14.93 13.59
N SER A 158 11.85 -15.10 12.31
CA SER A 158 11.21 -14.10 11.44
C SER A 158 10.42 -14.77 10.31
N LEU A 159 9.77 -13.99 9.47
CA LEU A 159 9.14 -14.47 8.24
C LEU A 159 10.16 -15.11 7.28
N ASP A 160 11.44 -14.72 7.33
CA ASP A 160 12.50 -15.36 6.55
C ASP A 160 12.63 -16.86 6.87
N ASP A 161 12.40 -17.27 8.13
CA ASP A 161 12.40 -18.68 8.53
C ASP A 161 11.26 -19.46 7.89
N VAL A 162 10.08 -18.86 7.83
CA VAL A 162 8.90 -19.44 7.18
C VAL A 162 9.14 -19.62 5.68
N LEU A 163 9.59 -18.56 5.02
CA LEU A 163 9.87 -18.56 3.58
C LEU A 163 10.99 -19.55 3.23
N ARG A 164 12.02 -19.66 4.07
CA ARG A 164 13.09 -20.65 3.92
C ARG A 164 12.58 -22.08 4.07
N LEU A 165 11.72 -22.34 5.06
CA LEU A 165 11.12 -23.67 5.24
C LEU A 165 10.24 -24.05 4.04
N LEU A 166 9.40 -23.13 3.57
CA LEU A 166 8.57 -23.32 2.36
C LEU A 166 9.43 -23.61 1.13
N TRP A 167 10.51 -22.85 0.93
CA TRP A 167 11.44 -23.06 -0.17
C TRP A 167 12.09 -24.45 -0.09
N GLN A 168 12.67 -24.82 1.06
CA GLN A 168 13.37 -26.09 1.23
C GLN A 168 12.44 -27.30 1.06
N ARG A 169 11.20 -27.21 1.55
CA ARG A 169 10.26 -28.33 1.53
C ARG A 169 9.53 -28.49 0.20
N TYR A 170 9.17 -27.37 -0.42
CA TYR A 170 8.27 -27.37 -1.57
C TYR A 170 8.94 -26.75 -2.81
N GLY A 171 9.49 -25.54 -2.67
CA GLY A 171 10.02 -24.78 -3.81
C GLY A 171 11.22 -25.42 -4.51
N ALA A 172 12.22 -25.88 -3.75
CA ALA A 172 13.48 -26.41 -4.28
C ALA A 172 13.30 -27.69 -5.11
N THR A 173 12.26 -28.48 -4.81
CA THR A 173 11.91 -29.72 -5.50
C THR A 173 10.74 -29.53 -6.47
N ALA A 174 10.21 -28.31 -6.61
CA ALA A 174 8.98 -28.01 -7.35
C ALA A 174 7.79 -28.88 -6.90
N THR A 175 7.75 -29.25 -5.62
CA THR A 175 6.62 -29.96 -5.02
C THR A 175 5.54 -28.94 -4.63
N PRO A 176 4.25 -29.20 -4.93
CA PRO A 176 3.18 -28.32 -4.47
C PRO A 176 3.15 -28.21 -2.94
N HIS A 177 2.95 -26.99 -2.43
CA HIS A 177 2.68 -26.77 -1.01
C HIS A 177 1.24 -27.19 -0.67
N PRO A 178 0.92 -27.49 0.60
CA PRO A 178 -0.46 -27.70 1.02
C PRO A 178 -1.28 -26.40 0.90
N ASP A 179 -2.60 -26.53 0.76
CA ASP A 179 -3.50 -25.37 0.67
C ASP A 179 -3.45 -24.50 1.93
N GLN A 180 -3.37 -25.14 3.10
CA GLN A 180 -3.27 -24.47 4.40
C GLN A 180 -1.81 -24.32 4.82
N LEU A 181 -1.31 -23.09 4.80
CA LEU A 181 0.08 -22.78 5.15
C LEU A 181 0.32 -22.51 6.65
N GLN A 182 -0.74 -22.29 7.44
CA GLN A 182 -0.61 -22.00 8.88
C GLN A 182 0.29 -23.02 9.63
N PRO A 183 0.14 -24.35 9.47
CA PRO A 183 1.01 -25.30 10.17
C PRO A 183 2.49 -25.14 9.83
N VAL A 184 2.82 -24.70 8.60
CA VAL A 184 4.20 -24.44 8.19
C VAL A 184 4.75 -23.18 8.87
N PHE A 185 3.93 -22.14 9.04
CA PHE A 185 4.29 -20.95 9.80
C PHE A 185 4.55 -21.29 11.27
N GLU A 186 3.66 -22.07 11.89
CA GLU A 186 3.79 -22.48 13.28
C GLU A 186 5.02 -23.37 13.50
N GLU A 187 5.32 -24.29 12.57
CA GLU A 187 6.52 -25.11 12.61
C GLU A 187 7.81 -24.28 12.48
N ALA A 188 7.88 -23.38 11.49
CA ALA A 188 9.08 -22.58 11.24
C ALA A 188 9.40 -21.62 12.39
N THR A 189 8.37 -21.10 13.06
CA THR A 189 8.51 -20.08 14.09
C THR A 189 8.48 -20.65 15.50
N GLY A 190 7.90 -21.84 15.70
CA GLY A 190 7.61 -22.41 17.02
C GLY A 190 6.47 -21.70 17.76
N LEU A 191 5.71 -20.83 17.09
CA LEU A 191 4.64 -20.05 17.67
C LEU A 191 3.27 -20.66 17.33
N ALA A 192 2.31 -20.57 18.26
CA ALA A 192 0.89 -20.74 17.92
C ALA A 192 0.40 -19.47 17.22
N LEU A 193 -0.08 -19.59 15.98
CA LEU A 193 -0.47 -18.46 15.12
C LEU A 193 -1.94 -18.53 14.67
N GLY A 194 -2.69 -19.53 15.14
CA GLY A 194 -4.10 -19.70 14.78
C GLY A 194 -4.96 -18.46 15.00
N ASP A 195 -4.77 -17.73 16.10
CA ASP A 195 -5.53 -16.52 16.39
C ASP A 195 -5.26 -15.40 15.37
N VAL A 196 -4.01 -15.26 14.93
CA VAL A 196 -3.60 -14.28 13.92
C VAL A 196 -4.17 -14.64 12.56
N PHE A 197 -4.07 -15.92 12.17
CA PHE A 197 -4.64 -16.40 10.91
C PHE A 197 -6.17 -16.26 10.89
N ASP A 198 -6.85 -16.59 11.99
CA ASP A 198 -8.31 -16.47 12.10
C ASP A 198 -8.76 -15.02 11.98
N ARG A 199 -8.08 -14.08 12.65
CA ARG A 199 -8.48 -12.66 12.63
C ARG A 199 -8.09 -11.94 11.33
N GLN A 200 -6.87 -12.13 10.85
CA GLN A 200 -6.27 -11.27 9.82
C GLN A 200 -6.19 -11.92 8.43
N VAL A 201 -6.18 -13.26 8.33
CA VAL A 201 -6.15 -13.98 7.05
C VAL A 201 -7.54 -14.43 6.63
N ARG A 202 -8.23 -15.16 7.51
CA ARG A 202 -9.59 -15.69 7.29
C ARG A 202 -10.66 -14.68 7.69
N GLY A 203 -10.37 -13.86 8.70
CA GLY A 203 -11.19 -12.76 9.16
C GLY A 203 -10.89 -11.43 8.46
N THR A 204 -11.56 -10.38 8.92
CA THR A 204 -11.53 -9.05 8.31
C THR A 204 -10.79 -8.03 9.17
N ASP A 205 -10.09 -8.45 10.21
CA ASP A 205 -9.37 -7.52 11.07
C ASP A 205 -8.23 -6.85 10.30
N ASP A 206 -7.87 -5.65 10.72
CA ASP A 206 -6.74 -4.93 10.14
C ASP A 206 -5.43 -5.55 10.66
N PRO A 207 -4.32 -5.36 9.91
CA PRO A 207 -2.99 -5.68 10.41
C PRO A 207 -2.69 -4.95 11.73
N GLU A 208 -2.05 -5.64 12.68
CA GLU A 208 -1.62 -5.08 13.98
C GLU A 208 -0.38 -4.17 13.86
N LEU A 209 -0.24 -3.45 12.75
CA LEU A 209 0.98 -2.71 12.39
C LEU A 209 1.36 -1.64 13.42
N VAL A 210 0.38 -0.93 13.98
CA VAL A 210 0.63 0.16 14.95
C VAL A 210 1.30 -0.37 16.22
N GLU A 211 0.85 -1.51 16.73
CA GLU A 211 1.45 -2.12 17.93
C GLU A 211 2.84 -2.66 17.62
N GLU A 212 3.00 -3.32 16.47
CA GLU A 212 4.27 -3.94 16.10
C GLU A 212 5.35 -2.90 15.74
N LEU A 213 4.99 -1.75 15.16
CA LEU A 213 5.91 -0.61 15.00
C LEU A 213 6.41 -0.07 16.34
N ARG A 214 5.53 0.05 17.35
CA ARG A 214 5.92 0.49 18.71
C ARG A 214 6.95 -0.45 19.34
N HIS A 215 6.84 -1.75 19.06
CA HIS A 215 7.77 -2.73 19.60
C HIS A 215 9.22 -2.53 19.14
N VAL A 216 9.40 -1.98 17.94
CA VAL A 216 10.71 -1.61 17.35
C VAL A 216 11.03 -0.13 17.51
N GLY A 217 10.34 0.58 18.42
CA GLY A 217 10.67 1.97 18.76
C GLY A 217 10.16 3.00 17.76
N LEU A 218 9.25 2.60 16.86
CA LEU A 218 8.60 3.50 15.93
C LEU A 218 7.18 3.81 16.38
N GLU A 219 6.67 4.96 16.02
CA GLU A 219 5.27 5.30 16.20
C GLU A 219 4.64 5.78 14.90
N LEU A 220 3.41 5.31 14.67
CA LEU A 220 2.55 5.82 13.62
C LEU A 220 1.73 6.99 14.19
N ARG A 221 1.96 8.19 13.68
CA ARG A 221 1.20 9.39 14.02
C ARG A 221 0.17 9.66 12.92
N THR A 222 -1.01 10.09 13.32
CA THR A 222 -2.09 10.47 12.40
C THR A 222 -2.62 11.85 12.77
N SER A 223 -2.84 12.69 11.78
CA SER A 223 -3.38 14.03 11.95
C SER A 223 -4.11 14.49 10.68
N SER A 224 -4.69 15.68 10.75
CA SER A 224 -5.17 16.37 9.55
C SER A 224 -4.04 17.24 9.00
N ASP A 225 -3.85 17.23 7.69
CA ASP A 225 -2.91 18.12 7.01
C ASP A 225 -3.35 19.59 7.16
N PRO A 226 -2.53 20.47 7.77
CA PRO A 226 -2.87 21.88 7.94
C PRO A 226 -3.24 22.60 6.65
N ALA A 227 -2.67 22.18 5.51
CA ALA A 227 -3.01 22.75 4.20
C ALA A 227 -4.45 22.45 3.77
N GLN A 228 -5.08 21.42 4.35
CA GLN A 228 -6.45 20.99 4.04
C GLN A 228 -7.48 21.47 5.07
N THR A 229 -7.05 21.82 6.28
CA THR A 229 -7.96 22.23 7.37
C THR A 229 -8.22 23.73 7.43
N GLY A 230 -7.29 24.55 6.93
CA GLY A 230 -7.28 25.99 7.27
C GLY A 230 -7.30 26.18 8.78
N ASP A 231 -8.18 27.05 9.28
CA ASP A 231 -8.36 27.30 10.73
C ASP A 231 -9.21 26.23 11.46
N SER A 232 -9.66 25.17 10.78
CA SER A 232 -10.52 24.12 11.36
C SER A 232 -9.70 22.99 11.99
N ALA A 233 -10.30 22.22 12.90
CA ALA A 233 -9.65 21.04 13.49
C ALA A 233 -9.57 19.83 12.53
N SER A 234 -10.45 19.78 11.53
CA SER A 234 -10.46 18.77 10.48
C SER A 234 -10.84 19.44 9.17
N ALA A 235 -10.37 18.89 8.06
CA ALA A 235 -10.92 19.25 6.77
C ALA A 235 -12.39 18.84 6.77
N VAL A 236 -13.16 19.36 5.84
CA VAL A 236 -14.51 18.86 5.56
C VAL A 236 -14.41 17.29 5.34
N TRP A 237 -15.46 16.42 5.28
CA TRP A 237 -15.60 15.18 4.43
C TRP A 237 -16.85 15.01 3.50
N LEU A 238 -16.71 14.74 2.18
CA LEU A 238 -17.84 14.40 1.26
C LEU A 238 -17.97 12.88 1.14
N GLY A 239 -16.85 12.18 1.04
CA GLY A 239 -16.81 10.74 0.86
C GLY A 239 -17.26 10.27 -0.51
N ALA A 240 -16.75 10.93 -1.55
CA ALA A 240 -16.77 10.44 -2.92
C ALA A 240 -15.36 10.50 -3.52
N THR A 241 -15.16 9.79 -4.63
CA THR A 241 -14.01 9.97 -5.53
C THR A 241 -14.50 10.47 -6.87
N ILE A 242 -13.76 11.39 -7.49
CA ILE A 242 -14.14 12.05 -8.74
C ILE A 242 -12.98 11.98 -9.73
N GLY A 243 -13.33 11.74 -10.98
CA GLY A 243 -12.39 11.65 -12.09
C GLY A 243 -13.06 12.11 -13.38
N GLY A 244 -12.38 13.00 -14.13
CA GLY A 244 -12.93 13.55 -15.38
C GLY A 244 -14.29 14.25 -15.21
N GLY A 245 -14.52 14.91 -14.07
CA GLY A 245 -15.78 15.62 -13.75
C GLY A 245 -16.92 14.71 -13.29
N LYS A 246 -16.71 13.39 -13.16
CA LYS A 246 -17.73 12.43 -12.73
C LYS A 246 -17.34 11.76 -11.43
N VAL A 247 -18.36 11.42 -10.64
CA VAL A 247 -18.21 10.54 -9.48
C VAL A 247 -17.78 9.16 -9.96
N THR A 248 -16.63 8.69 -9.49
CA THR A 248 -16.09 7.35 -9.78
C THR A 248 -16.35 6.37 -8.64
N GLY A 249 -16.66 6.88 -7.44
CA GLY A 249 -16.88 6.08 -6.25
C GLY A 249 -17.58 6.89 -5.16
N VAL A 250 -18.35 6.21 -4.32
CA VAL A 250 -19.03 6.79 -3.15
C VAL A 250 -18.75 5.87 -1.97
N PHE A 251 -18.15 6.39 -0.90
CA PHE A 251 -17.80 5.59 0.27
C PHE A 251 -19.04 5.25 1.09
N ASP A 252 -19.06 4.05 1.66
CA ASP A 252 -20.09 3.71 2.64
C ASP A 252 -19.98 4.59 3.89
N ASP A 253 -21.13 4.85 4.50
CA ASP A 253 -21.31 5.71 5.67
C ASP A 253 -20.84 7.17 5.44
N SER A 254 -20.79 7.60 4.17
CA SER A 254 -20.39 8.95 3.79
C SER A 254 -21.55 9.94 3.63
N PRO A 255 -21.29 11.25 3.72
CA PRO A 255 -22.22 12.29 3.30
C PRO A 255 -22.72 12.15 1.87
N ALA A 256 -21.86 11.76 0.93
CA ALA A 256 -22.22 11.51 -0.46
C ALA A 256 -23.25 10.38 -0.56
N GLN A 257 -23.03 9.26 0.14
CA GLN A 257 -23.99 8.15 0.18
C GLN A 257 -25.32 8.59 0.79
N ALA A 258 -25.28 9.29 1.94
CA ALA A 258 -26.48 9.78 2.61
C ALA A 258 -27.31 10.75 1.75
N ALA A 259 -26.65 11.57 0.94
CA ALA A 259 -27.30 12.48 0.00
C ALA A 259 -27.79 11.78 -1.29
N GLY A 260 -27.49 10.49 -1.47
CA GLY A 260 -27.88 9.72 -2.64
C GLY A 260 -27.04 10.02 -3.89
N LEU A 261 -25.84 10.58 -3.74
CA LEU A 261 -24.86 10.69 -4.83
C LEU A 261 -24.46 9.29 -5.30
N SER A 262 -24.16 9.11 -6.58
CA SER A 262 -23.84 7.79 -7.13
C SER A 262 -22.70 7.86 -8.15
N PRO A 263 -21.88 6.80 -8.26
CA PRO A 263 -20.94 6.66 -9.36
C PRO A 263 -21.60 6.88 -10.72
N GLY A 264 -20.94 7.62 -11.59
CA GLY A 264 -21.45 8.08 -12.88
C GLY A 264 -22.18 9.43 -12.86
N ASP A 265 -22.52 9.97 -11.69
CA ASP A 265 -23.06 11.32 -11.58
C ASP A 265 -22.01 12.36 -12.02
N GLU A 266 -22.41 13.33 -12.84
CA GLU A 266 -21.58 14.45 -13.27
C GLU A 266 -21.90 15.67 -12.42
N ILE A 267 -20.92 16.17 -11.66
CA ILE A 267 -21.13 17.35 -10.80
C ILE A 267 -20.95 18.61 -11.62
N ILE A 268 -22.01 19.41 -11.72
CA ILE A 268 -22.03 20.62 -12.55
C ILE A 268 -22.15 21.92 -11.76
N ALA A 269 -22.61 21.85 -10.50
CA ALA A 269 -22.61 23.01 -9.61
C ALA A 269 -22.58 22.61 -8.12
N LEU A 270 -22.04 23.51 -7.30
CA LEU A 270 -22.08 23.49 -5.83
C LEU A 270 -22.61 24.86 -5.37
N ASP A 271 -23.71 24.87 -4.62
CA ASP A 271 -24.41 26.08 -4.14
C ASP A 271 -24.68 27.11 -5.25
N GLY A 272 -25.00 26.61 -6.46
CA GLY A 272 -25.28 27.43 -7.63
C GLY A 272 -24.04 27.94 -8.38
N PHE A 273 -22.83 27.70 -7.87
CA PHE A 273 -21.58 27.99 -8.58
C PHE A 273 -21.22 26.85 -9.52
N ARG A 274 -20.90 27.19 -10.76
CA ARG A 274 -20.55 26.22 -11.81
C ARG A 274 -19.27 25.47 -11.45
N VAL A 275 -19.29 24.16 -11.70
CA VAL A 275 -18.15 23.25 -11.57
C VAL A 275 -17.80 22.71 -12.96
N THR A 276 -16.53 22.82 -13.35
CA THR A 276 -16.01 22.33 -14.62
C THR A 276 -14.82 21.39 -14.46
N ALA A 277 -14.10 21.52 -13.35
CA ALA A 277 -12.99 20.66 -12.96
C ALA A 277 -13.00 20.41 -11.45
N GLU A 278 -12.25 19.38 -11.04
CA GLU A 278 -12.08 19.04 -9.62
C GLU A 278 -11.49 20.20 -8.81
N ALA A 279 -10.63 21.01 -9.43
CA ALA A 279 -10.05 22.21 -8.80
C ALA A 279 -11.11 23.24 -8.40
N ASP A 280 -12.23 23.35 -9.14
CA ASP A 280 -13.33 24.25 -8.78
C ASP A 280 -13.99 23.79 -7.49
N LEU A 281 -14.23 22.48 -7.35
CA LEU A 281 -14.81 21.91 -6.14
C LEU A 281 -13.90 22.12 -4.93
N ARG A 282 -12.58 21.91 -5.08
CA ARG A 282 -11.62 22.17 -4.00
C ARG A 282 -11.61 23.65 -3.59
N SER A 283 -11.65 24.54 -4.57
CA SER A 283 -11.71 26.00 -4.34
C SER A 283 -12.98 26.40 -3.58
N LEU A 284 -14.15 25.94 -4.05
CA LEU A 284 -15.45 26.22 -3.42
C LEU A 284 -15.54 25.60 -2.02
N ALA A 285 -14.93 24.44 -1.80
CA ALA A 285 -14.91 23.76 -0.51
C ALA A 285 -14.01 24.44 0.54
N GLY A 286 -13.04 25.28 0.14
CA GLY A 286 -12.09 25.90 1.07
C GLY A 286 -12.72 26.81 2.13
N ALA A 287 -13.89 27.39 1.83
CA ALA A 287 -14.65 28.22 2.77
C ALA A 287 -15.60 27.40 3.67
N LEU A 288 -15.82 26.12 3.36
CA LEU A 288 -16.79 25.27 4.04
C LEU A 288 -16.19 24.62 5.28
N ARG A 289 -17.07 24.15 6.18
CA ARG A 289 -16.74 23.53 7.46
C ARG A 289 -17.51 22.23 7.65
N PRO A 290 -16.95 21.26 8.41
CA PRO A 290 -17.69 20.08 8.80
C PRO A 290 -19.05 20.46 9.42
N GLY A 291 -20.13 19.84 8.93
CA GLY A 291 -21.49 20.11 9.35
C GLY A 291 -22.27 21.10 8.49
N ASP A 292 -21.59 21.87 7.62
CA ASP A 292 -22.24 22.77 6.65
C ASP A 292 -23.18 22.01 5.72
N ARG A 293 -24.18 22.72 5.20
CA ARG A 293 -25.13 22.21 4.23
C ARG A 293 -24.88 22.87 2.88
N ILE A 294 -24.70 22.05 1.85
CA ILE A 294 -24.57 22.49 0.47
C ILE A 294 -25.64 21.83 -0.41
N GLU A 295 -25.87 22.39 -1.58
CA GLU A 295 -26.61 21.77 -2.67
C GLU A 295 -25.64 21.41 -3.81
N LEU A 296 -25.56 20.11 -4.13
CA LEU A 296 -24.91 19.65 -5.35
C LEU A 296 -25.93 19.54 -6.49
N ALA A 297 -25.67 20.20 -7.60
CA ALA A 297 -26.39 19.94 -8.84
C ALA A 297 -25.60 18.91 -9.66
N VAL A 298 -26.24 17.79 -9.98
CA VAL A 298 -25.61 16.70 -10.74
C VAL A 298 -26.46 16.24 -11.90
N PHE A 299 -25.83 15.85 -13.00
CA PHE A 299 -26.49 15.05 -14.02
C PHE A 299 -26.30 13.57 -13.71
N ARG A 300 -27.41 12.89 -13.44
CA ARG A 300 -27.47 11.43 -13.45
C ARG A 300 -28.01 10.98 -14.79
N ARG A 301 -27.11 10.55 -15.68
CA ARG A 301 -27.44 10.35 -17.10
C ARG A 301 -28.00 11.68 -17.64
N ALA A 302 -29.20 11.70 -18.23
CA ALA A 302 -29.82 12.92 -18.75
C ALA A 302 -30.67 13.71 -17.73
N ARG A 303 -30.76 13.25 -16.47
CA ARG A 303 -31.61 13.88 -15.46
C ARG A 303 -30.79 14.78 -14.54
N LEU A 304 -31.15 16.05 -14.48
CA LEU A 304 -30.64 16.97 -13.46
C LEU A 304 -31.25 16.63 -12.10
N LEU A 305 -30.40 16.46 -11.10
CA LEU A 305 -30.75 16.28 -9.70
C LEU A 305 -30.13 17.39 -8.87
N ARG A 306 -30.81 17.79 -7.80
CA ARG A 306 -30.29 18.68 -6.76
C ARG A 306 -30.25 17.88 -5.47
N LEU A 307 -29.05 17.66 -4.95
CA LEU A 307 -28.81 16.81 -3.80
C LEU A 307 -28.37 17.70 -2.62
N PRO A 308 -29.20 17.85 -1.59
CA PRO A 308 -28.76 18.50 -0.36
C PRO A 308 -27.78 17.58 0.37
N VAL A 309 -26.58 18.07 0.63
CA VAL A 309 -25.53 17.33 1.33
C VAL A 309 -25.20 18.03 2.63
N ARG A 310 -25.10 17.27 3.72
CA ARG A 310 -24.49 17.76 4.97
C ARG A 310 -23.07 17.23 5.07
N LEU A 311 -22.10 18.13 5.05
CA LEU A 311 -20.69 17.78 5.01
C LEU A 311 -20.22 17.14 6.33
N GLY A 312 -19.35 16.14 6.23
CA GLY A 312 -18.72 15.46 7.36
C GLY A 312 -17.41 16.11 7.78
N ALA A 313 -16.66 15.46 8.66
CA ALA A 313 -15.27 15.79 8.97
C ALA A 313 -14.34 14.72 8.36
N ALA A 314 -13.19 15.12 7.82
CA ALA A 314 -12.25 14.20 7.19
C ALA A 314 -11.76 13.15 8.19
N PRO A 315 -11.59 11.87 7.77
CA PRO A 315 -10.64 11.00 8.45
C PRO A 315 -9.23 11.62 8.36
N ALA A 316 -8.27 11.07 9.11
CA ALA A 316 -6.89 11.57 9.08
C ALA A 316 -6.35 11.64 7.64
N THR A 317 -5.81 12.81 7.28
CA THR A 317 -5.27 13.09 5.93
C THR A 317 -3.75 13.17 5.91
N ARG A 318 -3.11 13.12 7.07
CA ARG A 318 -1.66 13.09 7.24
C ARG A 318 -1.26 11.94 8.15
N TYR A 319 -0.31 11.15 7.69
CA TYR A 319 0.26 10.02 8.39
C TYR A 319 1.77 10.21 8.47
N GLU A 320 2.38 9.82 9.57
CA GLU A 320 3.83 9.86 9.77
C GLU A 320 4.32 8.61 10.48
N ILE A 321 5.48 8.10 10.08
CA ILE A 321 6.26 7.18 10.90
C ILE A 321 7.43 7.97 11.46
N ALA A 322 7.56 7.95 12.79
CA ALA A 322 8.65 8.59 13.50
C ALA A 322 9.25 7.64 14.52
N GLY A 323 10.51 7.86 14.90
CA GLY A 323 11.06 7.15 16.04
C GLY A 323 10.58 7.74 17.37
N VAL A 324 10.61 6.88 18.40
CA VAL A 324 10.32 7.26 19.79
C VAL A 324 11.60 7.82 20.43
N ALA A 325 11.47 8.89 21.23
CA ALA A 325 12.62 9.60 21.81
C ALA A 325 13.51 8.70 22.69
N ASP A 326 12.89 7.90 23.55
CA ASP A 326 13.57 6.98 24.48
C ASP A 326 13.20 5.52 24.18
N PRO A 327 13.76 4.93 23.12
CA PRO A 327 13.33 3.62 22.63
C PRO A 327 13.76 2.45 23.56
N GLY A 328 14.71 2.67 24.48
CA GLY A 328 15.23 1.62 25.36
C GLY A 328 15.70 0.39 24.57
N MET A 329 15.21 -0.80 24.94
CA MET A 329 15.52 -2.04 24.21
C MET A 329 14.99 -2.06 22.77
N ALA A 330 14.00 -1.22 22.43
CA ALA A 330 13.44 -1.17 21.09
C ALA A 330 14.45 -0.66 20.05
N ALA A 331 15.46 0.13 20.45
CA ALA A 331 16.54 0.54 19.55
C ALA A 331 17.36 -0.65 19.02
N ALA A 332 17.63 -1.64 19.88
CA ALA A 332 18.33 -2.85 19.46
C ALA A 332 17.46 -3.69 18.50
N ARG A 333 16.14 -3.72 18.73
CA ARG A 333 15.19 -4.42 17.85
C ARG A 333 15.06 -3.74 16.48
N TYR A 334 15.01 -2.40 16.46
CA TYR A 334 15.07 -1.61 15.23
C TYR A 334 16.31 -1.95 14.42
N HIS A 335 17.48 -1.95 15.08
CA HIS A 335 18.75 -2.27 14.43
C HIS A 335 18.78 -3.70 13.90
N ALA A 336 18.27 -4.67 14.67
CA ALA A 336 18.18 -6.05 14.22
C ALA A 336 17.21 -6.25 13.04
N TRP A 337 16.19 -5.39 12.92
CA TRP A 337 15.20 -5.46 11.84
C TRP A 337 15.67 -4.76 10.56
N LEU A 338 16.10 -3.50 10.63
CA LEU A 338 16.44 -2.68 9.47
C LEU A 338 17.94 -2.57 9.20
N GLY A 339 18.80 -3.03 10.11
CA GLY A 339 20.25 -2.88 10.01
C GLY A 339 20.76 -1.46 10.29
N GLU A 340 19.88 -0.53 10.64
CA GLU A 340 20.20 0.89 10.85
C GLU A 340 20.19 1.27 12.33
N ALA A 341 20.83 2.39 12.69
CA ALA A 341 20.73 2.95 14.03
C ALA A 341 19.32 3.54 14.26
N HIS A 342 18.80 3.44 15.48
CA HIS A 342 17.49 4.02 15.80
C HIS A 342 17.50 5.55 15.60
N PRO A 343 16.48 6.14 14.96
CA PRO A 343 16.50 7.54 14.50
C PRO A 343 16.20 8.59 15.59
N GLY A 344 16.14 8.19 16.87
CA GLY A 344 15.61 9.04 17.94
C GLY A 344 14.20 9.53 17.63
N SER A 345 13.88 10.80 17.91
CA SER A 345 12.54 11.37 17.69
C SER A 345 12.28 11.85 16.24
N GLN A 346 13.13 11.49 15.28
CA GLN A 346 13.04 11.98 13.90
C GLN A 346 11.85 11.34 13.17
N THR A 347 11.16 12.16 12.35
CA THR A 347 10.19 11.66 11.36
C THR A 347 10.93 11.00 10.21
N LEU A 348 10.62 9.73 9.95
CA LEU A 348 11.23 8.91 8.91
C LEU A 348 10.44 8.91 7.60
N ALA A 349 9.11 8.95 7.70
CA ALA A 349 8.21 8.94 6.54
C ALA A 349 7.01 9.87 6.80
N THR A 350 6.51 10.49 5.74
CA THR A 350 5.31 11.33 5.80
C THR A 350 4.50 11.13 4.54
N VAL A 351 3.24 10.78 4.72
CA VAL A 351 2.26 10.69 3.63
C VAL A 351 1.12 11.61 3.94
N THR A 352 0.87 12.52 3.02
CA THR A 352 -0.36 13.30 2.98
C THR A 352 -1.25 12.68 1.92
N THR A 353 -2.42 12.19 2.31
CA THR A 353 -3.43 11.80 1.34
C THR A 353 -4.01 13.07 0.75
N THR A 354 -3.75 13.29 -0.53
CA THR A 354 -4.16 14.51 -1.25
C THR A 354 -5.60 14.49 -1.75
N ALA A 355 -6.37 13.41 -1.56
CA ALA A 355 -7.72 13.36 -2.09
C ALA A 355 -8.66 12.52 -1.21
N ARG A 356 -9.88 13.07 -1.03
CA ARG A 356 -11.19 12.45 -0.72
C ARG A 356 -12.21 13.49 -0.20
N TRP A 357 -11.93 14.78 -0.40
CA TRP A 357 -12.94 15.74 -0.78
C TRP A 357 -13.01 15.81 -2.27
N VAL A 358 -14.11 15.26 -2.78
CA VAL A 358 -14.25 15.02 -4.20
C VAL A 358 -13.24 13.98 -4.68
#